data_AF-A0A959DHM9-F1
#
_entry.id   AF-A0A959DHM9-F1
#
_cell.length_a   1.000
_cell.length_b   1.000
_cell.length_c   1.000
_cell.angle_alpha   90.00
_cell.angle_beta   90.00
_cell.angle_gamma   90.00
#
_symmetry.space_group_name_H-M   'P 1'
#
loop_
_entity.id
_entity.type
_entity.pdbx_description
1 polymer ?
#
loop_
_entity_poly.entity_id
_entity_poly.type
_entity_poly.pdbx_seq_one_letter_code
_entity_poly.pdbx_strand_id
1 'polypeptide(L)'
;MYNLMFHSAWQTVRRLCKKAKDVGGLPGMSAVLHTWGSDLKYHVHLHCLVTFGGYNEQDGRWHWPKRKRKIAPYRKLSGKYRGIFLKRLKKLMESGQVDYHQSYEELESSLPKKRWVVNHQWPTAETKVIEEYLGRYICRIGISDKRLSYDKNGQNVCIEYNNYREQKAGQPAPKACRHMEPLAAMHQILQHQLPPYFQRSRHYGLHAAPTYKRLKGRLPSIVKQEGATVRTVVQILRALLQEEPYCCEACSGTDFQEEHLAPDPAYTRYHVLGRAQRSPPMRAQRAPAGTSASPQTC
;
A
#
# COMPACT_ATOMS: atom_id res chain seq x y z
N MET A 1 -1.06 -11.97 9.46
CA MET A 1 -0.02 -11.99 8.41
C MET A 1 0.10 -10.73 7.54
N TYR A 2 -0.95 -10.22 6.89
CA TYR A 2 -0.79 -9.06 5.98
C TYR A 2 -0.22 -7.79 6.63
N ASN A 3 -0.62 -7.48 7.88
CA ASN A 3 -0.04 -6.37 8.65
C ASN A 3 1.48 -6.49 8.82
N LEU A 4 1.97 -7.71 9.09
CA LEU A 4 3.39 -8.01 9.23
C LEU A 4 4.15 -7.65 7.95
N MET A 5 3.60 -7.94 6.77
CA MET A 5 4.23 -7.59 5.48
C MET A 5 4.36 -6.08 5.33
N PHE A 6 3.27 -5.34 5.58
CA PHE A 6 3.26 -3.87 5.52
C PHE A 6 4.29 -3.24 6.45
N HIS A 7 4.30 -3.67 7.72
CA HIS A 7 5.25 -3.17 8.70
C HIS A 7 6.69 -3.50 8.33
N SER A 8 6.94 -4.70 7.80
CA SER A 8 8.28 -5.13 7.40
C SER A 8 8.78 -4.35 6.19
N ALA A 9 7.91 -4.10 5.20
CA ALA A 9 8.24 -3.29 4.03
C ALA A 9 8.58 -1.85 4.41
N TRP A 10 7.71 -1.19 5.18
CA TRP A 10 7.95 0.19 5.63
C TRP A 10 9.21 0.30 6.47
N GLN A 11 9.39 -0.61 7.45
CA GLN A 11 10.55 -0.57 8.32
C GLN A 11 11.85 -0.83 7.55
N THR A 12 11.82 -1.64 6.49
CA THR A 12 12.95 -1.85 5.59
C THR A 12 13.34 -0.56 4.89
N VAL A 13 12.38 0.06 4.20
CA VAL A 13 12.59 1.32 3.46
C VAL A 13 13.08 2.42 4.42
N ARG A 14 12.36 2.65 5.52
CA ARG A 14 12.70 3.67 6.52
C ARG A 14 14.10 3.47 7.11
N ARG A 15 14.48 2.25 7.50
CA ARG A 15 15.79 1.97 8.12
C ARG A 15 16.95 2.12 7.14
N LEU A 16 16.73 1.83 5.87
CA LEU A 16 17.76 2.02 4.85
C LEU A 16 17.90 3.50 4.51
N CYS A 17 16.80 4.21 4.25
CA CYS A 17 16.84 5.63 3.93
C CYS A 17 17.34 6.50 5.09
N LYS A 18 17.12 6.11 6.37
CA LYS A 18 17.68 6.85 7.52
C LYS A 18 19.22 6.90 7.51
N LYS A 19 19.92 5.97 6.85
CA LYS A 19 21.39 5.94 6.84
C LYS A 19 21.93 6.95 5.84
N ALA A 20 22.82 7.85 6.29
CA ALA A 20 23.46 8.86 5.44
C ALA A 20 24.21 8.28 4.23
N LYS A 21 24.81 7.08 4.39
CA LYS A 21 25.47 6.34 3.30
C LYS A 21 24.53 5.79 2.22
N ASP A 22 23.22 5.85 2.44
CA ASP A 22 22.20 5.44 1.51
C ASP A 22 21.41 6.66 1.03
N VAL A 23 20.67 7.32 1.93
CA VAL A 23 19.90 8.54 1.62
C VAL A 23 20.16 9.60 2.70
N GLY A 24 19.88 9.30 3.97
CA GLY A 24 19.99 10.23 5.08
C GLY A 24 18.73 11.04 5.37
N GLY A 25 17.56 10.58 4.92
CA GLY A 25 16.30 11.29 5.10
C GLY A 25 15.09 10.37 5.24
N LEU A 26 13.95 10.96 5.62
CA LEU A 26 12.65 10.29 5.71
C LEU A 26 12.01 10.20 4.32
N PRO A 27 11.84 8.99 3.75
CA PRO A 27 11.16 8.83 2.47
C PRO A 27 9.63 8.86 2.65
N GLY A 28 8.91 9.09 1.56
CA GLY A 28 7.49 8.75 1.43
C GLY A 28 7.32 7.35 0.84
N MET A 29 6.28 6.63 1.28
CA MET A 29 5.93 5.34 0.68
C MET A 29 4.41 5.14 0.64
N SER A 30 3.88 4.80 -0.52
CA SER A 30 2.51 4.29 -0.71
C SER A 30 2.62 2.80 -1.04
N ALA A 31 1.97 1.94 -0.27
CA ALA A 31 2.05 0.50 -0.43
C ALA A 31 0.67 -0.13 -0.63
N VAL A 32 0.57 -1.09 -1.55
CA VAL A 32 -0.67 -1.79 -1.90
C VAL A 32 -0.46 -3.29 -1.81
N LEU A 33 -1.38 -3.98 -1.12
CA LEU A 33 -1.39 -5.43 -0.98
C LEU A 33 -2.07 -6.11 -2.15
N HIS A 34 -1.37 -7.06 -2.76
CA HIS A 34 -1.88 -7.97 -3.77
C HIS A 34 -1.77 -9.40 -3.24
N THR A 35 -2.73 -10.25 -3.56
CA THR A 35 -2.79 -11.64 -3.09
C THR A 35 -2.71 -12.65 -4.24
N TRP A 36 -2.47 -12.21 -5.48
CA TRP A 36 -2.54 -13.05 -6.69
C TRP A 36 -1.30 -12.89 -7.59
N GLY A 37 -0.93 -13.95 -8.29
CA GLY A 37 -0.06 -13.91 -9.46
C GLY A 37 -0.84 -13.67 -10.76
N SER A 38 -0.15 -13.63 -11.90
CA SER A 38 -0.86 -13.52 -13.20
C SER A 38 -1.79 -14.72 -13.42
N ASP A 39 -1.40 -15.92 -13.02
CA ASP A 39 -2.15 -17.18 -13.10
C ASP A 39 -3.19 -17.37 -11.98
N LEU A 40 -3.50 -16.29 -11.25
CA LEU A 40 -4.41 -16.25 -10.10
C LEU A 40 -4.01 -17.22 -8.97
N LYS A 41 -2.75 -17.68 -8.89
CA LYS A 41 -2.29 -18.40 -7.70
C LYS A 41 -2.19 -17.45 -6.51
N TYR A 42 -2.43 -17.98 -5.31
CA TYR A 42 -2.25 -17.24 -4.08
C TYR A 42 -0.79 -16.81 -3.90
N HIS A 43 -0.54 -15.52 -4.14
CA HIS A 43 0.79 -14.91 -4.14
C HIS A 43 0.72 -13.55 -3.47
N VAL A 44 0.92 -13.54 -2.15
CA VAL A 44 0.84 -12.32 -1.36
C VAL A 44 2.11 -11.49 -1.54
N HIS A 45 1.96 -10.25 -1.99
CA HIS A 45 3.06 -9.32 -2.19
C HIS A 45 2.62 -7.86 -2.04
N LEU A 46 3.60 -6.97 -1.93
CA LEU A 46 3.38 -5.52 -1.80
C LEU A 46 3.98 -4.78 -2.98
N HIS A 47 3.16 -3.96 -3.64
CA HIS A 47 3.62 -2.92 -4.54
C HIS A 47 3.87 -1.65 -3.73
N CYS A 48 5.09 -1.12 -3.78
CA CYS A 48 5.47 0.06 -3.01
C CYS A 48 5.98 1.15 -3.94
N LEU A 49 5.27 2.28 -4.02
CA LEU A 49 5.77 3.51 -4.62
C LEU A 49 6.51 4.29 -3.52
N VAL A 50 7.80 4.50 -3.72
CA VAL A 50 8.69 5.14 -2.73
C VAL A 50 9.32 6.38 -3.36
N THR A 51 9.40 7.48 -2.61
CA THR A 51 10.11 8.68 -3.07
C THR A 51 11.57 8.37 -3.37
N PHE A 52 12.10 8.95 -4.45
CA PHE A 52 13.52 8.85 -4.73
C PHE A 52 14.32 9.85 -3.90
N GLY A 53 14.56 9.49 -2.63
CA GLY A 53 15.16 10.37 -1.64
C GLY A 53 14.31 10.47 -0.39
N GLY A 54 14.69 11.39 0.49
CA GLY A 54 13.92 11.65 1.71
C GLY A 54 14.28 12.98 2.34
N TYR A 55 13.35 13.50 3.13
CA TYR A 55 13.52 14.77 3.84
C TYR A 55 14.28 14.57 5.15
N ASN A 56 15.36 15.31 5.36
CA ASN A 56 16.07 15.32 6.63
C ASN A 56 15.53 16.47 7.50
N GLU A 57 14.90 16.12 8.62
CA GLU A 57 14.30 17.10 9.52
C GLU A 57 15.32 17.92 10.31
N GLN A 58 16.59 17.45 10.41
CA GLN A 58 17.65 18.13 11.16
C GLN A 58 18.22 19.32 10.41
N ASP A 59 18.56 19.16 9.13
CA ASP A 59 19.08 20.24 8.28
C ASP A 59 17.99 20.90 7.41
N GLY A 60 16.78 20.34 7.40
CA GLY A 60 15.64 20.86 6.66
C GLY A 60 15.73 20.66 5.15
N ARG A 61 16.59 19.75 4.66
CA ARG A 61 16.86 19.58 3.22
C ARG A 61 16.35 18.25 2.68
N TRP A 62 16.14 18.23 1.36
CA TRP A 62 15.91 16.97 0.64
C TRP A 62 17.24 16.26 0.39
N HIS A 63 17.32 15.00 0.80
CA HIS A 63 18.47 14.15 0.56
C HIS A 63 18.20 13.19 -0.58
N TRP A 64 18.97 13.32 -1.64
CA TRP A 64 18.98 12.38 -2.75
C TRP A 64 19.74 11.10 -2.39
N PRO A 65 19.35 9.93 -2.92
CA PRO A 65 20.11 8.71 -2.73
C PRO A 65 21.54 8.86 -3.24
N LYS A 66 22.52 8.30 -2.52
CA LYS A 66 23.94 8.30 -2.93
C LYS A 66 24.22 7.46 -4.18
N ARG A 67 23.20 6.85 -4.79
CA ARG A 67 23.29 5.99 -5.97
C ARG A 67 22.26 6.45 -6.99
N LYS A 68 22.69 6.60 -8.25
CA LYS A 68 21.88 7.16 -9.35
C LYS A 68 20.52 6.52 -9.56
N ARG A 69 20.39 5.20 -9.36
CA ARG A 69 19.20 4.42 -9.78
C ARG A 69 18.48 3.68 -8.65
N LYS A 70 18.89 3.85 -7.38
CA LYS A 70 18.31 3.07 -6.27
C LYS A 70 18.59 3.67 -4.90
N ILE A 71 17.62 3.55 -3.98
CA ILE A 71 17.80 3.92 -2.56
C ILE A 71 18.78 2.98 -1.84
N ALA A 72 18.82 1.72 -2.24
CA ALA A 72 19.71 0.70 -1.69
C ALA A 72 19.89 -0.46 -2.68
N PRO A 73 21.01 -1.22 -2.61
CA PRO A 73 21.19 -2.42 -3.41
C PRO A 73 20.12 -3.49 -3.16
N TYR A 74 19.74 -4.24 -4.19
CA TYR A 74 18.73 -5.32 -4.13
C TYR A 74 18.99 -6.31 -2.98
N ARG A 75 20.21 -6.87 -2.89
CA ARG A 75 20.57 -7.82 -1.82
C ARG A 75 20.39 -7.23 -0.41
N LYS A 76 20.65 -5.93 -0.26
CA LYS A 76 20.52 -5.21 1.01
C LYS A 76 19.05 -4.99 1.38
N LEU A 77 18.20 -4.66 0.41
CA LEU A 77 16.74 -4.57 0.59
C LEU A 77 16.15 -5.93 0.98
N SER A 78 16.39 -6.96 0.17
CA SER A 78 15.91 -8.33 0.45
C SER A 78 16.37 -8.85 1.80
N GLY A 79 17.67 -8.74 2.12
CA GLY A 79 18.21 -9.21 3.39
C GLY A 79 17.66 -8.43 4.58
N LYS A 80 17.45 -7.11 4.45
CA LYS A 80 16.88 -6.28 5.52
C LYS A 80 15.39 -6.60 5.74
N TYR A 81 14.62 -6.78 4.66
CA TYR A 81 13.22 -7.19 4.74
C TYR A 81 13.08 -8.55 5.40
N ARG A 82 13.85 -9.55 4.95
CA ARG A 82 13.89 -10.89 5.55
C ARG A 82 14.12 -10.84 7.05
N GLY A 83 15.19 -10.17 7.48
CA GLY A 83 15.53 -10.10 8.91
C GLY A 83 14.49 -9.36 9.75
N ILE A 84 13.84 -8.33 9.20
CA ILE A 84 12.75 -7.63 9.89
C ILE A 84 11.50 -8.51 9.97
N PHE A 85 11.14 -9.17 8.87
CA PHE A 85 9.96 -10.02 8.78
C PHE A 85 10.07 -11.19 9.76
N LEU A 86 11.17 -11.95 9.72
CA LEU A 86 11.39 -13.10 10.59
C LEU A 86 11.38 -12.71 12.07
N LYS A 87 12.09 -11.64 12.43
CA LYS A 87 12.10 -11.13 13.82
C LYS A 87 10.70 -10.76 14.32
N ARG A 88 9.85 -10.21 13.46
CA ARG A 88 8.48 -9.84 13.82
C ARG A 88 7.55 -11.05 13.80
N LEU A 89 7.75 -12.00 12.89
CA LEU A 89 7.01 -13.26 12.86
C LEU A 89 7.22 -14.03 14.16
N LYS A 90 8.47 -14.17 14.61
CA LYS A 90 8.83 -14.78 15.90
C LYS A 90 7.97 -14.24 17.04
N LYS A 91 7.99 -12.91 17.21
CA LYS A 91 7.20 -12.22 18.24
C LYS A 91 5.69 -12.45 18.14
N LEU A 92 5.16 -12.54 16.93
CA LEU A 92 3.73 -12.76 16.73
C LEU A 92 3.33 -14.21 17.09
N MET A 93 4.19 -15.19 16.77
CA MET A 93 3.99 -16.58 17.15
C MET A 93 4.15 -16.79 18.67
N GLU A 94 5.21 -16.24 19.26
CA GLU A 94 5.46 -16.27 20.71
C GLU A 94 4.34 -15.62 21.54
N SER A 95 3.60 -14.66 20.96
CA SER A 95 2.47 -14.00 21.61
C SER A 95 1.10 -14.59 21.24
N GLY A 96 1.07 -15.72 20.53
CA GLY A 96 -0.18 -16.40 20.14
C GLY A 96 -1.03 -15.64 19.11
N GLN A 97 -0.51 -14.57 18.49
CA GLN A 97 -1.22 -13.79 17.47
C GLN A 97 -1.17 -14.42 16.06
N VAL A 98 -0.31 -15.40 15.88
CA VAL A 98 -0.21 -16.21 14.66
C VAL A 98 -0.26 -17.66 15.10
N ASP A 99 -1.37 -18.30 14.81
CA ASP A 99 -1.54 -19.74 14.94
C ASP A 99 -1.17 -20.43 13.62
N TYR A 100 -0.25 -21.37 13.70
CA TYR A 100 0.23 -22.14 12.56
C TYR A 100 0.71 -23.51 13.05
N HIS A 101 0.51 -24.53 12.21
CA HIS A 101 0.81 -25.92 12.58
C HIS A 101 2.30 -26.21 12.85
N GLN A 102 3.21 -25.32 12.44
CA GLN A 102 4.65 -25.43 12.73
C GLN A 102 5.06 -24.36 13.76
N SER A 103 5.94 -24.75 14.68
CA SER A 103 6.62 -23.84 15.60
C SER A 103 7.52 -22.84 14.87
N TYR A 104 7.90 -21.74 15.54
CA TYR A 104 8.82 -20.79 14.93
C TYR A 104 10.22 -21.41 14.74
N GLU A 105 10.64 -22.29 15.64
CA GLU A 105 11.92 -23.01 15.59
C GLU A 105 12.03 -23.86 14.32
N GLU A 106 10.96 -24.60 13.98
CA GLU A 106 10.88 -25.38 12.73
C GLU A 106 10.94 -24.46 11.50
N LEU A 107 10.23 -23.34 11.53
CA LEU A 107 10.22 -22.35 10.45
C LEU A 107 11.57 -21.64 10.29
N GLU A 108 12.28 -21.36 11.39
CA GLU A 108 13.58 -20.69 11.39
C GLU A 108 14.65 -21.51 10.67
N SER A 109 14.53 -22.84 10.68
CA SER A 109 15.43 -23.74 9.94
C SER A 109 15.31 -23.60 8.41
N SER A 110 14.15 -23.15 7.90
CA SER A 110 13.78 -23.23 6.47
C SER A 110 13.54 -21.87 5.82
N LEU A 111 12.83 -20.94 6.48
CA LEU A 111 12.46 -19.64 5.93
C LEU A 111 13.66 -18.73 5.55
N PRO A 112 14.76 -18.66 6.33
CA PRO A 112 15.91 -17.85 5.96
C PRO A 112 16.60 -18.30 4.66
N LYS A 113 16.52 -19.61 4.36
CA LYS A 113 17.13 -20.25 3.18
C LYS A 113 16.34 -20.01 1.90
N LYS A 114 15.06 -19.67 1.99
CA LYS A 114 14.25 -19.30 0.82
C LYS A 114 14.79 -18.04 0.15
N ARG A 115 14.53 -17.88 -1.15
CA ARG A 115 14.88 -16.66 -1.89
C ARG A 115 13.91 -15.53 -1.55
N TRP A 116 14.39 -14.51 -0.84
CA TRP A 116 13.61 -13.31 -0.54
C TRP A 116 13.78 -12.26 -1.63
N VAL A 117 12.68 -11.87 -2.27
CA VAL A 117 12.69 -10.97 -3.42
C VAL A 117 12.08 -9.61 -3.04
N VAL A 118 12.90 -8.57 -3.12
CA VAL A 118 12.45 -7.16 -3.06
C VAL A 118 12.99 -6.47 -4.31
N ASN A 119 12.22 -6.52 -5.38
CA ASN A 119 12.59 -5.86 -6.64
C ASN A 119 12.28 -4.36 -6.59
N HIS A 120 13.12 -3.56 -7.24
CA HIS A 120 12.86 -2.13 -7.44
C HIS A 120 13.23 -1.77 -8.87
N GLN A 121 12.41 -0.92 -9.48
CA GLN A 121 12.68 -0.34 -10.78
C GLN A 121 13.54 0.93 -10.63
N TRP A 122 14.05 1.45 -11.74
CA TRP A 122 14.72 2.75 -11.74
C TRP A 122 13.75 3.85 -11.32
N PRO A 123 14.24 4.92 -10.67
CA PRO A 123 13.41 6.09 -10.42
C PRO A 123 12.95 6.68 -11.75
N THR A 124 11.68 7.08 -11.78
CA THR A 124 11.10 7.85 -12.88
C THR A 124 10.37 9.05 -12.28
N ALA A 125 10.45 10.18 -12.96
CA ALA A 125 9.65 11.36 -12.70
C ALA A 125 8.51 11.50 -13.71
N GLU A 126 8.37 10.55 -14.65
CA GLU A 126 7.33 10.57 -15.66
C GLU A 126 5.98 10.24 -15.02
N THR A 127 5.11 11.24 -14.97
CA THR A 127 3.79 11.14 -14.33
C THR A 127 2.97 10.00 -14.94
N LYS A 128 2.97 9.86 -16.28
CA LYS A 128 2.25 8.78 -16.97
C LYS A 128 2.66 7.38 -16.50
N VAL A 129 3.97 7.15 -16.30
CA VAL A 129 4.48 5.85 -15.82
C VAL A 129 4.00 5.59 -14.38
N ILE A 130 3.99 6.64 -13.55
CA ILE A 130 3.51 6.58 -12.17
C ILE A 130 2.00 6.35 -12.13
N GLU A 131 1.22 7.05 -12.96
CA GLU A 131 -0.24 6.91 -13.08
C GLU A 131 -0.63 5.52 -13.56
N GLU A 132 -0.02 5.02 -14.64
CA GLU A 132 -0.26 3.67 -15.13
C GLU A 132 0.11 2.61 -14.08
N TYR A 133 1.16 2.84 -13.29
CA TYR A 133 1.50 1.98 -12.17
C TYR A 133 0.40 2.03 -11.10
N LEU A 134 0.00 3.23 -10.67
CA LEU A 134 -1.05 3.41 -9.66
C LEU A 134 -2.38 2.80 -10.11
N GLY A 135 -2.84 3.05 -11.34
CA GLY A 135 -4.07 2.48 -11.89
C GLY A 135 -4.05 0.95 -11.93
N ARG A 136 -2.93 0.36 -12.38
CA ARG A 136 -2.77 -1.11 -12.45
C ARG A 136 -2.80 -1.79 -11.09
N TYR A 137 -2.26 -1.18 -10.05
CA TYR A 137 -2.08 -1.83 -8.75
C TYR A 137 -3.07 -1.36 -7.68
N ILE A 138 -3.59 -0.13 -7.73
CA ILE A 138 -4.56 0.39 -6.75
C ILE A 138 -5.99 -0.01 -7.11
N CYS A 139 -6.38 0.10 -8.37
CA CYS A 139 -7.78 -0.06 -8.77
C CYS A 139 -8.11 -1.49 -9.21
N ARG A 140 -7.14 -2.22 -9.75
CA ARG A 140 -7.38 -3.56 -10.29
C ARG A 140 -7.64 -4.59 -9.18
N ILE A 141 -8.57 -5.50 -9.44
CA ILE A 141 -8.84 -6.71 -8.67
C ILE A 141 -8.09 -7.90 -9.28
N GLY A 142 -8.03 -9.05 -8.58
CA GLY A 142 -7.22 -10.20 -8.99
C GLY A 142 -7.57 -10.80 -10.35
N ILE A 143 -8.81 -10.66 -10.77
CA ILE A 143 -9.31 -11.15 -12.05
C ILE A 143 -10.36 -10.20 -12.62
N SER A 144 -10.41 -10.09 -13.94
CA SER A 144 -11.44 -9.34 -14.68
C SER A 144 -12.27 -10.33 -15.46
N ASP A 145 -13.55 -10.03 -15.71
CA ASP A 145 -14.48 -10.92 -16.41
C ASP A 145 -13.95 -11.41 -17.75
N LYS A 146 -13.26 -10.53 -18.51
CA LYS A 146 -12.62 -10.89 -19.80
C LYS A 146 -11.57 -12.00 -19.72
N ARG A 147 -11.09 -12.36 -18.52
CA ARG A 147 -10.10 -13.43 -18.30
C ARG A 147 -10.76 -14.76 -17.95
N LEU A 148 -12.08 -14.79 -17.82
CA LEU A 148 -12.84 -15.98 -17.46
C LEU A 148 -13.65 -16.45 -18.67
N SER A 149 -13.54 -17.72 -19.01
CA SER A 149 -14.45 -18.38 -19.94
C SER A 149 -14.82 -19.76 -19.43
N TYR A 150 -16.02 -20.22 -19.77
CA TYR A 150 -16.50 -21.55 -19.42
C TYR A 150 -16.57 -22.40 -20.69
N ASP A 151 -15.83 -23.50 -20.70
CA ASP A 151 -15.96 -24.53 -21.71
C ASP A 151 -17.08 -25.48 -21.32
N LYS A 152 -18.18 -25.43 -22.07
CA LYS A 152 -19.37 -26.27 -21.84
C LYS A 152 -19.10 -27.75 -22.10
N ASN A 153 -18.21 -28.07 -23.04
CA ASN A 153 -17.95 -29.45 -23.45
C ASN A 153 -17.05 -30.16 -22.44
N GLY A 154 -15.97 -29.49 -22.03
CA GLY A 154 -15.09 -29.98 -20.98
C GLY A 154 -15.59 -29.73 -19.56
N GLN A 155 -16.73 -29.02 -19.38
CA GLN A 155 -17.26 -28.58 -18.08
C GLN A 155 -16.25 -27.82 -17.20
N ASN A 156 -15.35 -27.06 -17.84
CA ASN A 156 -14.20 -26.46 -17.18
C ASN A 156 -14.19 -24.94 -17.31
N VAL A 157 -13.66 -24.27 -16.29
CA VAL A 157 -13.39 -22.83 -16.32
C VAL A 157 -11.97 -22.60 -16.78
N CYS A 158 -11.81 -21.73 -17.77
CA CYS A 158 -10.53 -21.18 -18.21
C CYS A 158 -10.27 -19.85 -17.51
N ILE A 159 -9.12 -19.76 -16.82
CA ILE A 159 -8.56 -18.50 -16.37
C ILE A 159 -7.40 -18.12 -17.29
N GLU A 160 -7.59 -17.12 -18.14
CA GLU A 160 -6.54 -16.59 -19.00
C GLU A 160 -5.50 -15.82 -18.17
N TYR A 161 -4.22 -16.06 -18.42
CA TYR A 161 -3.12 -15.34 -17.80
C TYR A 161 -1.97 -15.07 -18.78
N ASN A 162 -1.09 -14.14 -18.40
CA ASN A 162 0.12 -13.84 -19.15
C ASN A 162 1.21 -14.84 -18.73
N ASN A 163 1.68 -15.66 -19.67
CA ASN A 163 2.74 -16.62 -19.43
C ASN A 163 4.11 -15.96 -19.52
N TYR A 164 4.50 -15.27 -18.44
CA TYR A 164 5.80 -14.59 -18.34
C TYR A 164 7.01 -15.53 -18.45
N ARG A 165 6.82 -16.85 -18.29
CA ARG A 165 7.91 -17.83 -18.45
C ARG A 165 8.34 -17.99 -19.91
N GLU A 166 7.42 -17.74 -20.84
CA GLU A 166 7.64 -17.84 -22.29
C GLU A 166 7.77 -16.46 -22.95
N GLN A 167 7.87 -15.40 -22.15
CA GLN A 167 8.03 -14.06 -22.69
C GLN A 167 9.39 -13.90 -23.36
N LYS A 168 9.39 -13.52 -24.65
CA LYS A 168 10.58 -13.09 -25.39
C LYS A 168 10.85 -11.61 -25.13
N ALA A 169 12.14 -11.23 -25.14
CA ALA A 169 12.54 -9.85 -24.93
C ALA A 169 11.89 -8.93 -25.99
N GLY A 170 11.34 -7.79 -25.55
CA GLY A 170 10.66 -6.83 -26.43
C GLY A 170 9.23 -7.21 -26.85
N GLN A 171 8.74 -8.39 -26.48
CA GLN A 171 7.38 -8.84 -26.83
C GLN A 171 6.48 -8.93 -25.59
N PRO A 172 5.15 -8.76 -25.76
CA PRO A 172 4.20 -9.07 -24.70
C PRO A 172 4.26 -10.57 -24.37
N ALA A 173 4.05 -10.91 -23.10
CA ALA A 173 3.99 -12.31 -22.70
C ALA A 173 2.79 -13.00 -23.40
N PRO A 174 2.98 -14.20 -23.96
CA PRO A 174 1.89 -14.93 -24.59
C PRO A 174 0.78 -15.23 -23.58
N LYS A 175 -0.46 -15.34 -24.07
CA LYS A 175 -1.61 -15.75 -23.26
C LYS A 175 -1.62 -17.26 -23.12
N ALA A 176 -1.94 -17.73 -21.92
CA ALA A 176 -2.17 -19.13 -21.63
C ALA A 176 -3.44 -19.28 -20.80
N CYS A 177 -4.05 -20.45 -20.85
CA CYS A 177 -5.23 -20.77 -20.08
C CYS A 177 -4.89 -21.75 -18.96
N ARG A 178 -5.38 -21.47 -17.75
CA ARG A 178 -5.41 -22.45 -16.66
C ARG A 178 -6.82 -23.01 -16.57
N HIS A 179 -6.98 -24.28 -16.95
CA HIS A 179 -8.24 -25.01 -16.84
C HIS A 179 -8.43 -25.55 -15.43
N MET A 180 -9.65 -25.47 -14.93
CA MET A 180 -10.03 -26.00 -13.62
C MET A 180 -11.53 -26.19 -13.51
N GLU A 181 -11.94 -27.13 -12.67
CA GLU A 181 -13.34 -27.35 -12.32
C GLU A 181 -14.00 -26.07 -11.78
N PRO A 182 -15.30 -25.84 -12.01
CA PRO A 182 -15.98 -24.62 -11.61
C PRO A 182 -15.83 -24.28 -10.12
N LEU A 183 -15.97 -25.28 -9.23
CA LEU A 183 -15.81 -25.08 -7.79
C LEU A 183 -14.37 -24.72 -7.40
N ALA A 184 -13.38 -25.30 -8.09
CA ALA A 184 -11.98 -24.96 -7.89
C ALA A 184 -11.68 -23.53 -8.37
N ALA A 185 -12.32 -23.08 -9.45
CA ALA A 185 -12.23 -21.69 -9.92
C ALA A 185 -12.83 -20.71 -8.91
N MET A 186 -14.03 -21.01 -8.40
CA MET A 186 -14.68 -20.21 -7.37
C MET A 186 -13.81 -20.11 -6.12
N HIS A 187 -13.28 -21.24 -5.64
CA HIS A 187 -12.36 -21.26 -4.52
C HIS A 187 -11.10 -20.42 -4.79
N GLN A 188 -10.49 -20.58 -5.97
CA GLN A 188 -9.29 -19.83 -6.36
C GLN A 188 -9.52 -18.32 -6.37
N ILE A 189 -10.70 -17.86 -6.85
CA ILE A 189 -11.08 -16.45 -6.85
C ILE A 189 -11.29 -15.95 -5.42
N LEU A 190 -12.04 -16.69 -4.60
CA LEU A 190 -12.41 -16.30 -3.23
C LEU A 190 -11.21 -16.24 -2.28
N GLN A 191 -10.14 -17.02 -2.53
CA GLN A 191 -8.88 -16.91 -1.78
C GLN A 191 -8.26 -15.50 -1.80
N HIS A 192 -8.61 -14.67 -2.78
CA HIS A 192 -8.10 -13.31 -2.91
C HIS A 192 -8.92 -12.26 -2.17
N GLN A 193 -10.07 -12.64 -1.61
CA GLN A 193 -10.87 -11.76 -0.77
C GLN A 193 -10.08 -11.43 0.51
N LEU A 194 -9.95 -10.13 0.77
CA LEU A 194 -9.30 -9.66 2.00
C LEU A 194 -10.29 -9.70 3.18
N PRO A 195 -9.80 -9.84 4.41
CA PRO A 195 -10.64 -9.74 5.60
C PRO A 195 -11.47 -8.44 5.58
N PRO A 196 -12.69 -8.48 6.14
CA PRO A 196 -13.54 -7.29 6.24
C PRO A 196 -12.76 -6.10 6.80
N TYR A 197 -12.97 -4.93 6.20
CA TYR A 197 -12.37 -3.65 6.61
C TYR A 197 -10.83 -3.59 6.52
N PHE A 198 -10.19 -4.59 5.91
CA PHE A 198 -8.74 -4.58 5.77
C PHE A 198 -8.30 -3.50 4.76
N GLN A 199 -7.52 -2.53 5.24
CA GLN A 199 -6.95 -1.48 4.38
C GLN A 199 -5.87 -2.05 3.45
N ARG A 200 -6.26 -2.28 2.19
CA ARG A 200 -5.41 -2.78 1.11
C ARG A 200 -4.32 -1.80 0.68
N SER A 201 -4.56 -0.49 0.79
CA SER A 201 -3.58 0.57 0.49
C SER A 201 -3.21 1.31 1.77
N ARG A 202 -1.92 1.63 1.95
CA ARG A 202 -1.39 2.31 3.14
C ARG A 202 -0.29 3.29 2.76
N HIS A 203 -0.25 4.41 3.47
CA HIS A 203 0.73 5.47 3.25
C HIS A 203 1.62 5.65 4.48
N TYR A 204 2.90 5.89 4.23
CA TYR A 204 3.95 5.96 5.26
C TYR A 204 4.92 7.11 4.99
N GLY A 205 5.61 7.53 6.05
CA GLY A 205 6.60 8.59 5.97
C GLY A 205 5.98 9.86 5.44
N LEU A 206 6.61 10.48 4.44
CA LEU A 206 6.10 11.72 3.83
C LEU A 206 4.74 11.57 3.13
N HIS A 207 4.35 10.36 2.71
CA HIS A 207 3.03 10.13 2.12
C HIS A 207 1.93 9.97 3.18
N ALA A 208 2.29 9.76 4.46
CA ALA A 208 1.30 9.67 5.52
C ALA A 208 0.76 11.06 5.85
N ALA A 209 -0.56 11.23 5.78
CA ALA A 209 -1.21 12.54 5.97
C ALA A 209 -0.77 13.28 7.26
N PRO A 210 -0.66 12.64 8.45
CA PRO A 210 -0.19 13.35 9.64
C PRO A 210 1.24 13.86 9.51
N THR A 211 2.13 13.05 8.93
CA THR A 211 3.53 13.44 8.70
C THR A 211 3.62 14.57 7.68
N TYR A 212 2.87 14.47 6.58
CA TYR A 212 2.83 15.50 5.54
C TYR A 212 2.31 16.82 6.12
N LYS A 213 1.19 16.81 6.84
CA LYS A 213 0.64 18.02 7.48
C LYS A 213 1.63 18.71 8.41
N ARG A 214 2.41 17.93 9.18
CA ARG A 214 3.46 18.45 10.07
C ARG A 214 4.64 19.07 9.30
N LEU A 215 5.00 18.51 8.14
CA LEU A 215 6.22 18.89 7.41
C LEU A 215 5.97 19.79 6.19
N LYS A 216 4.74 19.93 5.69
CA LYS A 216 4.42 20.62 4.43
C LYS A 216 4.98 22.04 4.31
N GLY A 217 5.05 22.78 5.42
CA GLY A 217 5.62 24.13 5.45
C GLY A 217 7.14 24.16 5.26
N ARG A 218 7.83 23.07 5.62
CA ARG A 218 9.30 22.94 5.55
C ARG A 218 9.79 22.10 4.37
N LEU A 219 8.89 21.41 3.67
CA LEU A 219 9.24 20.62 2.50
C LEU A 219 9.63 21.57 1.33
N PRO A 220 10.69 21.26 0.57
CA PRO A 220 11.00 21.97 -0.67
C PRO A 220 9.84 21.88 -1.67
N SER A 221 9.66 22.92 -2.50
CA SER A 221 8.59 23.01 -3.50
C SER A 221 8.52 21.79 -4.43
N ILE A 222 9.68 21.26 -4.84
CA ILE A 222 9.81 20.06 -5.69
C ILE A 222 9.15 18.79 -5.11
N VAL A 223 8.83 18.75 -3.82
CA VAL A 223 8.19 17.61 -3.14
C VAL A 223 6.81 17.96 -2.58
N LYS A 224 6.36 19.20 -2.71
CA LYS A 224 5.00 19.56 -2.31
C LYS A 224 4.03 18.96 -3.33
N GLN A 225 2.96 18.33 -2.84
CA GLN A 225 1.84 17.98 -3.70
C GLN A 225 1.20 19.28 -4.17
N GLU A 226 1.25 19.54 -5.47
CA GLU A 226 0.42 20.59 -6.07
C GLU A 226 -1.02 20.06 -6.13
N GLY A 227 -1.95 20.76 -5.48
CA GLY A 227 -3.37 20.39 -5.45
C GLY A 227 -4.04 20.40 -6.83
N ALA A 228 -3.37 20.94 -7.85
CA ALA A 228 -3.82 20.98 -9.23
C ALA A 228 -4.16 19.58 -9.78
N THR A 229 -3.42 18.52 -9.41
CA THR A 229 -3.64 17.17 -9.94
C THR A 229 -5.02 16.61 -9.59
N VAL A 230 -5.53 16.88 -8.39
CA VAL A 230 -6.87 16.39 -7.98
C VAL A 230 -7.95 17.07 -8.81
N ARG A 231 -7.82 18.38 -9.03
CA ARG A 231 -8.72 19.15 -9.89
C ARG A 231 -8.72 18.62 -11.33
N THR A 232 -7.54 18.35 -11.88
CA THR A 232 -7.39 17.77 -13.24
C THR A 232 -7.99 16.38 -13.34
N VAL A 233 -7.80 15.50 -12.34
CA VAL A 233 -8.40 14.16 -12.35
C VAL A 233 -9.92 14.21 -12.28
N VAL A 234 -10.49 15.10 -11.45
CA VAL A 234 -11.95 15.30 -11.38
C VAL A 234 -12.48 15.83 -12.71
N GLN A 235 -11.78 16.76 -13.36
CA GLN A 235 -12.16 17.26 -14.70
C GLN A 235 -12.12 16.14 -15.75
N ILE A 236 -11.08 15.29 -15.75
CA ILE A 236 -10.98 14.14 -16.64
C ILE A 236 -12.11 13.13 -16.39
N LEU A 237 -12.41 12.83 -15.12
CA LEU A 237 -13.49 11.91 -14.77
C LEU A 237 -14.85 12.45 -15.19
N ARG A 238 -15.13 13.74 -14.97
CA ARG A 238 -16.37 14.38 -15.45
C ARG A 238 -16.49 14.30 -16.98
N ALA A 239 -15.41 14.59 -17.70
CA ALA A 239 -15.40 14.47 -19.16
C ALA A 239 -15.64 13.01 -19.63
N LEU A 240 -15.01 12.03 -18.99
CA LEU A 240 -15.21 10.60 -19.31
C LEU A 240 -16.62 10.11 -18.96
N LEU A 241 -17.23 10.65 -17.90
CA LEU A 241 -18.59 10.34 -17.48
C LEU A 241 -19.65 11.15 -18.25
N GLN A 242 -19.24 12.04 -19.16
CA GLN A 242 -20.12 12.98 -19.87
C GLN A 242 -20.94 13.85 -18.89
N GLU A 243 -20.38 14.13 -17.73
CA GLU A 243 -20.95 15.07 -16.78
C GLU A 243 -20.61 16.49 -17.21
N GLU A 244 -21.64 17.28 -17.47
CA GLU A 244 -21.54 18.73 -17.66
C GLU A 244 -20.81 19.33 -16.45
N PRO A 245 -19.73 20.10 -16.65
CA PRO A 245 -19.05 20.75 -15.54
C PRO A 245 -20.02 21.68 -14.83
N TYR A 246 -20.12 21.54 -13.50
CA TYR A 246 -20.90 22.48 -12.69
C TYR A 246 -20.46 23.91 -13.01
N CYS A 247 -21.37 24.71 -13.53
CA CYS A 247 -21.14 26.07 -13.98
C CYS A 247 -22.08 27.02 -13.23
N CYS A 248 -21.66 28.26 -13.06
CA CYS A 248 -22.51 29.27 -12.46
C CYS A 248 -23.74 29.52 -13.36
N GLU A 249 -24.95 29.41 -12.81
CA GLU A 249 -26.20 29.62 -13.56
C GLU A 249 -26.31 31.03 -14.16
N ALA A 250 -25.57 32.02 -13.62
CA ALA A 250 -25.61 33.40 -14.07
C ALA A 250 -24.54 33.77 -15.11
N CYS A 251 -23.32 33.21 -15.00
CA CYS A 251 -22.19 33.63 -15.85
C CYS A 251 -21.51 32.48 -16.61
N SER A 252 -21.99 31.24 -16.45
CA SER A 252 -21.41 30.02 -17.01
C SER A 252 -19.92 29.80 -16.63
N GLY A 253 -19.41 30.56 -15.67
CA GLY A 253 -18.06 30.41 -15.14
C GLY A 253 -17.89 29.07 -14.43
N THR A 254 -16.73 28.46 -14.58
CA THR A 254 -16.36 27.17 -13.95
C THR A 254 -15.30 27.34 -12.84
N ASP A 255 -14.87 28.58 -12.61
CA ASP A 255 -13.98 28.97 -11.51
C ASP A 255 -14.82 29.52 -10.35
N PHE A 256 -14.97 28.71 -9.32
CA PHE A 256 -15.66 29.11 -8.09
C PHE A 256 -14.65 29.53 -7.03
N GLN A 257 -14.99 30.57 -6.27
CA GLN A 257 -14.30 30.83 -5.01
C GLN A 257 -14.75 29.76 -4.00
N GLU A 258 -13.82 28.94 -3.55
CA GLU A 258 -14.08 27.92 -2.55
C GLU A 258 -13.87 28.51 -1.15
N GLU A 259 -14.95 28.61 -0.37
CA GLU A 259 -14.85 28.89 1.06
C GLU A 259 -14.91 27.57 1.85
N HIS A 260 -13.85 27.28 2.60
CA HIS A 260 -13.80 26.07 3.40
C HIS A 260 -14.63 26.24 4.68
N LEU A 261 -15.90 25.83 4.63
CA LEU A 261 -16.74 25.77 5.83
C LEU A 261 -16.15 24.77 6.84
N ALA A 262 -16.00 25.20 8.09
CA ALA A 262 -15.61 24.29 9.16
C ALA A 262 -16.68 23.20 9.31
N PRO A 263 -16.30 21.93 9.50
CA PRO A 263 -17.27 20.86 9.66
C PRO A 263 -18.11 21.13 10.91
N ASP A 264 -19.43 21.27 10.74
CA ASP A 264 -20.37 21.32 11.85
C ASP A 264 -20.44 19.91 12.50
N PRO A 265 -19.90 19.74 13.72
CA PRO A 265 -19.90 18.44 14.39
C PRO A 265 -21.32 17.93 14.68
N ALA A 266 -22.29 18.85 14.72
CA ALA A 266 -23.68 18.57 15.05
C ALA A 266 -24.54 18.22 13.82
N TYR A 267 -24.09 18.55 12.60
CA TYR A 267 -24.86 18.34 11.38
C TYR A 267 -25.33 16.89 11.22
N THR A 268 -24.39 15.94 11.37
CA THR A 268 -24.71 14.51 11.27
C THR A 268 -25.58 13.99 12.42
N ARG A 269 -25.72 14.73 13.52
CA ARG A 269 -26.58 14.38 14.65
C ARG A 269 -28.02 14.84 14.42
N TYR A 270 -28.21 16.00 13.80
CA TYR A 270 -29.53 16.61 13.62
C TYR A 270 -30.16 16.39 12.24
N HIS A 271 -29.36 16.15 11.20
CA HIS A 271 -29.85 16.12 9.81
C HIS A 271 -29.74 14.75 9.14
N VAL A 272 -29.11 13.74 9.76
CA VAL A 272 -29.01 12.38 9.21
C VAL A 272 -29.95 11.45 9.98
N LEU A 273 -31.16 11.27 9.46
CA LEU A 273 -32.16 10.34 9.99
C LEU A 273 -31.66 8.90 9.95
N GLY A 274 -31.92 8.11 11.00
CA GLY A 274 -31.55 6.69 11.07
C GLY A 274 -30.11 6.39 11.51
N ARG A 275 -29.29 7.40 11.84
CA ARG A 275 -27.94 7.19 12.38
C ARG A 275 -28.01 6.87 13.88
N ALA A 276 -27.92 5.59 14.23
CA ALA A 276 -27.70 5.19 15.63
C ALA A 276 -26.41 5.83 16.16
N GLN A 277 -26.47 6.45 17.34
CA GLN A 277 -25.26 6.87 18.08
C GLN A 277 -24.40 5.64 18.33
N ARG A 278 -23.34 5.47 17.55
CA ARG A 278 -22.30 4.49 17.88
C ARG A 278 -21.45 5.07 18.99
N SER A 279 -21.34 4.34 20.09
CA SER A 279 -20.34 4.63 21.13
C SER A 279 -18.96 4.75 20.47
N PRO A 280 -18.13 5.72 20.88
CA PRO A 280 -16.73 5.76 20.45
C PRO A 280 -16.09 4.38 20.67
N PRO A 281 -15.20 3.92 19.77
CA PRO A 281 -14.46 2.68 20.01
C PRO A 281 -13.82 2.77 21.40
N MET A 282 -14.08 1.78 22.26
CA MET A 282 -13.54 1.75 23.62
C MET A 282 -12.04 1.98 23.52
N ARG A 283 -11.57 3.11 24.05
CA ARG A 283 -10.14 3.31 24.27
C ARG A 283 -9.72 2.21 25.23
N ALA A 284 -8.87 1.29 24.76
CA ALA A 284 -8.15 0.40 25.65
C ALA A 284 -7.50 1.27 26.72
N GLN A 285 -7.93 1.10 27.98
CA GLN A 285 -7.36 1.82 29.11
C GLN A 285 -5.86 1.51 29.12
N ARG A 286 -5.04 2.55 29.01
CA ARG A 286 -3.60 2.40 29.25
C ARG A 286 -3.47 1.98 30.71
N ALA A 287 -2.86 0.83 30.96
CA ALA A 287 -2.48 0.44 32.31
C ALA A 287 -1.69 1.59 32.96
N PRO A 288 -2.04 1.99 34.21
CA PRO A 288 -1.31 3.04 34.90
C PRO A 288 0.15 2.62 35.05
N ALA A 289 1.06 3.55 34.76
CA ALA A 289 2.48 3.37 35.01
C ALA A 289 2.67 3.15 36.52
N GLY A 290 3.27 2.01 36.89
CA GLY A 290 3.55 1.68 38.27
C GLY A 290 4.36 2.78 38.94
N THR A 291 3.77 3.42 39.94
CA THR A 291 4.45 4.31 40.88
C THR A 291 5.40 3.46 41.72
N SER A 292 6.70 3.78 41.62
CA SER A 292 7.74 3.29 42.52
C SER A 292 7.40 3.65 43.97
N ALA A 293 7.23 2.65 44.81
CA ALA A 293 7.16 2.84 46.26
C ALA A 293 8.57 3.16 46.79
N SER A 294 8.72 4.31 47.42
CA SER A 294 9.87 4.61 48.28
C SER A 294 9.68 3.92 49.63
N PRO A 295 10.74 3.38 50.25
CA PRO A 295 10.63 2.69 51.53
C PRO A 295 10.48 3.71 52.67
N GLN A 296 9.45 3.54 53.50
CA GLN A 296 9.34 4.20 54.80
C GLN A 296 10.24 3.46 55.80
N THR A 297 11.18 4.18 56.40
CA THR A 297 11.76 3.88 57.71
C THR A 297 11.09 4.77 58.75
N CYS A 298 10.94 4.26 59.98
CA CYS A 298 10.21 4.82 61.12
C CYS A 298 10.38 6.32 61.37
#